data_AF-A0A971BS34-F1
#
_entry.id   AF-A0A971BS34-F1
#
_cell.length_a   1.000
_cell.length_b   1.000
_cell.length_c   1.000
_cell.angle_alpha   90.00
_cell.angle_beta   90.00
_cell.angle_gamma   90.00
#
_symmetry.space_group_name_H-M   'P 1'
#
loop_
_entity.id
_entity.type
_entity.pdbx_description
1 polymer ?
#
loop_
_entity_poly.entity_id
_entity_poly.type
_entity_poly.pdbx_seq_one_letter_code
_entity_poly.pdbx_strand_id
1 'polypeptide(L)'
;MVQKEGHNLNLVVDESYPGLVKKGIEYRFDGDLKSNHGIEIQLDKKLYVTGRIEATKGISSNKSLKAGESIKAGHSINIEDGDIESGESIIAGVDIIVAGNIKASYCIEATATIKSGKMIKSGWDIKSGIDIEAGLGIESGEGIQAKRNIKAATDIRAEKRIEAGGDIEAGWGIRSVLYISCEGTLSAQYGIFAGACTWKVIPSDDSLLEANDRKIFCRKLLSGEVLYGILVEKEN
;
A
#
# COMPACT_ATOMS: atom_id res chain seq x y z
N MET A 1 -15.20 -12.29 44.21
CA MET A 1 -15.10 -11.67 42.87
C MET A 1 -13.64 -11.29 42.68
N VAL A 2 -12.88 -12.10 41.94
CA VAL A 2 -11.46 -11.81 41.66
C VAL A 2 -11.44 -11.13 40.30
N GLN A 3 -10.99 -9.88 40.28
CA GLN A 3 -10.71 -9.15 39.04
C GLN A 3 -9.66 -9.94 38.26
N LYS A 4 -9.99 -10.39 37.04
CA LYS A 4 -9.00 -10.91 36.10
C LYS A 4 -8.21 -9.70 35.59
N GLU A 5 -7.04 -9.47 36.16
CA GLU A 5 -6.00 -8.65 35.54
C GLU A 5 -5.70 -9.26 34.17
N GLY A 6 -6.13 -8.58 33.11
CA GLY A 6 -5.77 -8.95 31.75
C GLY A 6 -4.30 -8.65 31.56
N HIS A 7 -3.44 -9.66 31.69
CA HIS A 7 -2.05 -9.55 31.27
C HIS A 7 -2.03 -9.09 29.81
N ASN A 8 -1.42 -7.94 29.52
CA ASN A 8 -1.13 -7.58 28.13
C ASN A 8 -0.12 -8.61 27.61
N LEU A 9 -0.57 -9.47 26.70
CA LEU A 9 0.25 -10.52 26.10
C LEU A 9 1.13 -10.00 24.96
N ASN A 10 1.01 -8.72 24.61
CA ASN A 10 1.78 -8.10 23.55
C ASN A 10 3.23 -7.88 23.99
N LEU A 11 4.13 -7.99 23.02
CA LEU A 11 5.52 -7.60 23.17
C LEU A 11 5.62 -6.08 23.16
N VAL A 12 5.99 -5.48 24.28
CA VAL A 12 6.23 -4.03 24.37
C VAL A 12 7.70 -3.74 24.10
N VAL A 13 7.97 -2.85 23.15
CA VAL A 13 9.31 -2.34 22.84
C VAL A 13 9.38 -0.87 23.26
N ASP A 14 9.96 -0.64 24.43
CA ASP A 14 10.26 0.68 24.98
C ASP A 14 11.78 0.91 25.04
N GLU A 15 12.23 2.03 25.62
CA GLU A 15 13.65 2.37 25.72
C GLU A 15 14.47 1.35 26.54
N SER A 16 13.82 0.51 27.35
CA SER A 16 14.45 -0.54 28.17
C SER A 16 14.54 -1.90 27.47
N TYR A 17 13.98 -2.01 26.26
CA TYR A 17 13.94 -3.28 25.52
C TYR A 17 15.36 -3.87 25.32
N PRO A 18 15.60 -5.13 25.72
CA PRO A 18 16.93 -5.73 25.65
C PRO A 18 17.52 -5.73 24.23
N GLY A 19 18.78 -5.29 24.11
CA GLY A 19 19.49 -5.23 22.82
C GLY A 19 19.17 -4.01 21.96
N LEU A 20 18.26 -3.13 22.41
CA LEU A 20 17.96 -1.88 21.72
C LEU A 20 19.10 -0.86 21.91
N VAL A 21 19.58 -0.27 20.82
CA VAL A 21 20.65 0.73 20.83
C VAL A 21 20.12 2.08 20.32
N LYS A 22 20.19 3.11 21.16
CA LYS A 22 19.86 4.49 20.78
C LYS A 22 21.01 5.09 19.96
N LYS A 23 20.75 5.43 18.69
CA LYS A 23 21.71 6.05 17.76
C LYS A 23 21.17 7.38 17.25
N GLY A 24 21.48 8.47 17.97
CA GLY A 24 21.07 9.82 17.59
C GLY A 24 19.56 9.98 17.50
N ILE A 25 19.04 9.97 16.27
CA ILE A 25 17.62 10.19 15.94
C ILE A 25 16.80 8.89 15.83
N GLU A 26 17.40 7.72 16.07
CA GLU A 26 16.73 6.42 15.94
C GLU A 26 17.12 5.43 17.03
N TYR A 27 16.27 4.43 17.25
CA TYR A 27 16.64 3.20 17.94
C TYR A 27 16.94 2.12 16.90
N ARG A 28 17.93 1.28 17.19
CA ARG A 28 18.29 0.15 16.36
C ARG A 28 18.25 -1.15 17.17
N PHE A 29 17.66 -2.18 16.58
CA PHE A 29 17.67 -3.54 17.09
C PHE A 29 18.26 -4.46 16.02
N ASP A 30 19.38 -5.11 16.35
CA ASP A 30 20.03 -6.06 15.46
C ASP A 30 19.41 -7.45 15.65
N GLY A 31 18.59 -7.89 14.70
CA GLY A 31 17.90 -9.18 14.72
C GLY A 31 16.45 -9.10 14.27
N ASP A 32 15.66 -10.10 14.64
CA ASP A 32 14.24 -10.21 14.36
C ASP A 32 13.40 -9.82 15.58
N LEU A 33 12.32 -9.07 15.37
CA LEU A 33 11.33 -8.78 16.41
C LEU A 33 10.09 -9.65 16.17
N LYS A 34 9.86 -10.66 17.03
CA LYS A 34 8.77 -11.64 16.85
C LYS A 34 7.88 -11.75 18.07
N SER A 35 6.58 -11.88 17.84
CA SER A 35 5.58 -12.10 18.89
C SER A 35 4.49 -13.07 18.45
N ASN A 36 4.11 -13.99 19.34
CA ASN A 36 2.93 -14.84 19.17
C ASN A 36 1.61 -14.11 19.54
N HIS A 37 1.69 -12.81 19.84
CA HIS A 37 0.57 -11.89 20.04
C HIS A 37 0.81 -10.62 19.21
N GLY A 38 0.53 -9.43 19.75
CA GLY A 38 0.88 -8.16 19.14
C GLY A 38 2.29 -7.71 19.48
N ILE A 39 2.75 -6.67 18.78
CA ILE A 39 3.95 -5.90 19.08
C ILE A 39 3.51 -4.44 19.24
N GLU A 40 3.86 -3.83 20.36
CA GLU A 40 3.60 -2.42 20.66
C GLU A 40 4.93 -1.69 20.83
N ILE A 41 5.26 -0.81 19.89
CA ILE A 41 6.50 -0.03 19.90
C ILE A 41 6.19 1.35 20.49
N GLN A 42 6.73 1.62 21.68
CA GLN A 42 6.49 2.80 22.49
C GLN A 42 7.79 3.59 22.65
N LEU A 43 8.27 4.21 21.56
CA LEU A 43 9.56 4.90 21.51
C LEU A 43 9.39 6.37 21.14
N ASP A 44 10.22 7.27 21.66
CA ASP A 44 10.18 8.69 21.29
C ASP A 44 10.68 8.98 19.87
N LYS A 45 11.29 7.98 19.22
CA LYS A 45 11.96 8.07 17.92
C LYS A 45 11.65 6.85 17.06
N LYS A 46 12.02 6.94 15.78
CA LYS A 46 11.87 5.82 14.86
C LYS A 46 12.66 4.59 15.31
N LEU A 47 12.12 3.41 15.03
CA LEU A 47 12.77 2.12 15.26
C LEU A 47 13.26 1.53 13.94
N TYR A 48 14.51 1.08 13.92
CA TYR A 48 15.06 0.25 12.86
C TYR A 48 15.42 -1.15 13.37
N VAL A 49 14.74 -2.16 12.85
CA VAL A 49 15.03 -3.58 13.05
C VAL A 49 15.79 -4.08 11.83
N THR A 50 16.96 -4.70 12.01
CA THR A 50 17.75 -5.15 10.85
C THR A 50 17.15 -6.35 10.12
N GLY A 51 16.47 -7.23 10.85
CA GLY A 51 15.75 -8.38 10.30
C GLY A 51 14.28 -8.07 10.07
N ARG A 52 13.43 -9.06 10.35
CA ARG A 52 11.97 -8.98 10.19
C ARG A 52 11.23 -8.58 11.46
N ILE A 53 10.02 -8.07 11.28
CA ILE A 53 9.08 -7.78 12.36
C ILE A 53 7.82 -8.61 12.13
N GLU A 54 7.54 -9.58 13.00
CA GLU A 54 6.44 -10.53 12.81
C GLU A 54 5.57 -10.66 14.08
N ALA A 55 4.27 -10.44 13.93
CA ALA A 55 3.29 -10.59 14.99
C ALA A 55 2.09 -11.41 14.50
N THR A 56 1.53 -12.31 15.32
CA THR A 56 0.30 -13.04 14.96
C THR A 56 -0.96 -12.18 15.11
N LYS A 57 -0.87 -11.08 15.88
CA LYS A 57 -1.92 -10.07 16.03
C LYS A 57 -1.48 -8.78 15.33
N GLY A 58 -1.65 -7.62 15.99
CA GLY A 58 -1.31 -6.33 15.41
C GLY A 58 0.13 -5.90 15.69
N ILE A 59 0.63 -4.99 14.86
CA ILE A 59 1.85 -4.23 15.13
C ILE A 59 1.42 -2.77 15.25
N SER A 60 1.70 -2.13 16.39
CA SER A 60 1.51 -0.70 16.56
C SER A 60 2.82 0.00 16.85
N SER A 61 2.98 1.22 16.33
CA SER A 61 4.07 2.11 16.73
C SER A 61 3.61 3.55 16.80
N ASN A 62 4.09 4.24 17.83
CA ASN A 62 3.90 5.67 18.00
C ASN A 62 4.81 6.52 17.08
N LYS A 63 5.83 5.91 16.46
CA LYS A 63 6.82 6.57 15.59
C LYS A 63 7.12 5.69 14.36
N SER A 64 7.97 6.19 13.47
CA SER A 64 8.28 5.47 12.24
C SER A 64 8.92 4.12 12.52
N LEU A 65 8.57 3.13 11.71
CA LEU A 65 9.03 1.76 11.85
C LEU A 65 9.74 1.31 10.57
N LYS A 66 10.96 0.78 10.72
CA LYS A 66 11.72 0.22 9.62
C LYS A 66 12.18 -1.20 9.91
N ALA A 67 11.99 -2.10 8.95
CA ALA A 67 12.58 -3.42 8.94
C ALA A 67 13.55 -3.56 7.75
N GLY A 68 14.67 -4.24 7.95
CA GLY A 68 15.58 -4.60 6.87
C GLY A 68 15.06 -5.73 6.00
N GLU A 69 14.18 -6.58 6.55
CA GLU A 69 13.43 -7.61 5.83
C GLU A 69 11.93 -7.23 5.81
N SER A 70 11.04 -8.20 6.00
CA SER A 70 9.57 -8.01 5.99
C SER A 70 8.97 -7.50 7.30
N ILE A 71 7.81 -6.84 7.20
CA ILE A 71 6.93 -6.52 8.33
C ILE A 71 5.60 -7.24 8.12
N LYS A 72 5.24 -8.14 9.04
CA LYS A 72 4.04 -8.98 8.93
C LYS A 72 3.23 -8.99 10.22
N ALA A 73 1.93 -8.69 10.10
CA ALA A 73 0.97 -8.77 11.19
C ALA A 73 -0.19 -9.69 10.79
N GLY A 74 -0.59 -10.60 11.68
CA GLY A 74 -1.80 -11.42 11.47
C GLY A 74 -3.11 -10.65 11.63
N HIS A 75 -3.07 -9.44 12.19
CA HIS A 75 -4.18 -8.48 12.22
C HIS A 75 -3.77 -7.17 11.51
N SER A 76 -3.89 -6.01 12.16
CA SER A 76 -3.57 -4.72 11.54
C SER A 76 -2.17 -4.19 11.91
N ILE A 77 -1.60 -3.39 11.01
CA ILE A 77 -0.40 -2.58 11.25
C ILE A 77 -0.84 -1.12 11.39
N ASN A 78 -0.52 -0.48 12.51
CA ASN A 78 -0.90 0.92 12.79
C ASN A 78 0.34 1.74 13.19
N ILE A 79 0.65 2.79 12.42
CA ILE A 79 1.74 3.72 12.73
C ILE A 79 1.15 5.13 12.92
N GLU A 80 1.16 5.59 14.17
CA GLU A 80 0.46 6.82 14.58
C GLU A 80 1.14 8.08 14.06
N ASP A 81 2.47 8.08 14.01
CA ASP A 81 3.27 9.19 13.51
C ASP A 81 4.47 8.69 12.70
N GLY A 82 4.63 9.26 11.51
CA GLY A 82 5.70 8.93 10.58
C GLY A 82 5.45 7.71 9.70
N ASP A 83 6.55 7.16 9.17
CA ASP A 83 6.54 6.24 8.02
C ASP A 83 6.69 4.77 8.45
N ILE A 84 6.26 3.85 7.59
CA ILE A 84 6.66 2.45 7.63
C ILE A 84 7.51 2.11 6.40
N GLU A 85 8.66 1.47 6.63
CA GLU A 85 9.56 1.03 5.57
C GLU A 85 9.98 -0.44 5.76
N SER A 86 9.87 -1.24 4.72
CA SER A 86 10.29 -2.64 4.70
C SER A 86 11.28 -2.87 3.57
N GLY A 87 12.38 -3.53 3.87
CA GLY A 87 13.33 -3.99 2.87
C GLY A 87 12.76 -5.09 1.98
N GLU A 88 11.68 -5.74 2.41
CA GLU A 88 10.92 -6.70 1.61
C GLU A 88 9.45 -6.28 1.41
N SER A 89 8.50 -7.04 1.98
CA SER A 89 7.05 -6.79 1.91
C SER A 89 6.49 -6.24 3.22
N ILE A 90 5.36 -5.57 3.16
CA ILE A 90 4.52 -5.21 4.31
C ILE A 90 3.17 -5.92 4.15
N ILE A 91 2.83 -6.81 5.09
CA ILE A 91 1.63 -7.64 4.99
C ILE A 91 0.84 -7.56 6.28
N ALA A 92 -0.45 -7.23 6.18
CA ALA A 92 -1.39 -7.23 7.30
C ALA A 92 -2.57 -8.16 7.02
N GLY A 93 -2.99 -8.89 8.05
CA GLY A 93 -4.18 -9.72 8.00
C GLY A 93 -5.49 -8.94 7.90
N VAL A 94 -5.51 -7.64 8.23
CA VAL A 94 -6.70 -6.77 8.10
C VAL A 94 -6.33 -5.43 7.48
N ASP A 95 -5.86 -4.45 8.26
CA ASP A 95 -5.57 -3.10 7.76
C ASP A 95 -4.08 -2.74 7.88
N ILE A 96 -3.63 -1.85 6.99
CA ILE A 96 -2.39 -1.08 7.16
C ILE A 96 -2.77 0.40 7.22
N ILE A 97 -2.63 1.02 8.39
CA ILE A 97 -2.98 2.43 8.61
C ILE A 97 -1.75 3.19 9.11
N VAL A 98 -1.27 4.13 8.32
CA VAL A 98 -0.01 4.84 8.58
C VAL A 98 -0.19 6.33 8.35
N ALA A 99 0.20 7.15 9.32
CA ALA A 99 0.10 8.61 9.21
C ALA A 99 1.06 9.20 8.14
N GLY A 100 2.24 8.61 8.00
CA GLY A 100 3.22 8.97 6.97
C GLY A 100 3.15 8.07 5.74
N ASN A 101 4.32 7.78 5.16
CA ASN A 101 4.47 6.94 3.98
C ASN A 101 4.44 5.45 4.30
N ILE A 102 3.98 4.63 3.35
CA ILE A 102 4.14 3.18 3.35
C ILE A 102 5.09 2.81 2.21
N LYS A 103 6.24 2.20 2.51
CA LYS A 103 7.22 1.79 1.49
C LYS A 103 7.67 0.34 1.66
N ALA A 104 7.64 -0.42 0.58
CA ALA A 104 8.14 -1.80 0.53
C ALA A 104 8.91 -2.05 -0.78
N SER A 105 9.99 -2.83 -0.72
CA SER A 105 10.74 -3.21 -1.94
C SER A 105 9.99 -4.24 -2.79
N TYR A 106 9.17 -5.09 -2.16
CA TYR A 106 8.30 -6.06 -2.83
C TYR A 106 6.85 -5.61 -2.73
N CYS A 107 6.00 -6.34 -1.99
CA CYS A 107 4.55 -6.13 -2.00
C CYS A 107 4.06 -5.38 -0.76
N ILE A 108 2.94 -4.67 -0.91
CA ILE A 108 2.13 -4.16 0.20
C ILE A 108 0.76 -4.82 0.11
N GLU A 109 0.38 -5.61 1.11
CA GLU A 109 -0.85 -6.40 1.06
C GLU A 109 -1.66 -6.31 2.37
N ALA A 110 -2.97 -6.09 2.23
CA ALA A 110 -3.93 -6.11 3.33
C ALA A 110 -5.26 -6.73 2.90
N THR A 111 -5.92 -7.50 3.76
CA THR A 111 -7.21 -8.12 3.39
C THR A 111 -8.39 -7.15 3.44
N ALA A 112 -8.25 -6.06 4.20
CA ALA A 112 -9.19 -4.95 4.26
C ALA A 112 -8.53 -3.72 3.63
N THR A 113 -8.17 -2.69 4.40
CA THR A 113 -7.79 -1.37 3.87
C THR A 113 -6.29 -1.11 3.95
N ILE A 114 -5.73 -0.45 2.93
CA ILE A 114 -4.40 0.17 3.00
C ILE A 114 -4.60 1.69 2.97
N LYS A 115 -4.21 2.38 4.04
CA LYS A 115 -4.35 3.83 4.18
C LYS A 115 -3.04 4.48 4.61
N SER A 116 -2.61 5.45 3.82
CA SER A 116 -1.46 6.30 4.10
C SER A 116 -1.87 7.76 4.15
N GLY A 117 -1.42 8.50 5.16
CA GLY A 117 -1.57 9.97 5.18
C GLY A 117 -0.67 10.69 4.16
N LYS A 118 0.29 9.99 3.54
CA LYS A 118 1.18 10.50 2.50
C LYS A 118 1.19 9.56 1.29
N MET A 119 2.33 8.96 0.94
CA MET A 119 2.48 8.10 -0.24
C MET A 119 2.46 6.61 0.11
N ILE A 120 1.96 5.80 -0.82
CA ILE A 120 2.12 4.34 -0.81
C ILE A 120 3.02 3.96 -1.98
N LYS A 121 4.14 3.27 -1.71
CA LYS A 121 5.09 2.84 -2.73
C LYS A 121 5.53 1.40 -2.55
N SER A 122 5.32 0.58 -3.57
CA SER A 122 5.83 -0.79 -3.65
C SER A 122 6.74 -0.97 -4.86
N GLY A 123 7.77 -1.81 -4.74
CA GLY A 123 8.54 -2.24 -5.91
C GLY A 123 7.81 -3.28 -6.75
N TRP A 124 6.89 -4.04 -6.14
CA TRP A 124 6.00 -5.01 -6.81
C TRP A 124 4.55 -4.59 -6.58
N ASP A 125 3.63 -5.51 -6.26
CA ASP A 125 2.20 -5.21 -6.19
C ASP A 125 1.77 -4.44 -4.92
N ILE A 126 0.69 -3.66 -5.05
CA ILE A 126 -0.13 -3.18 -3.93
C ILE A 126 -1.49 -3.86 -4.03
N LYS A 127 -1.91 -4.61 -3.00
CA LYS A 127 -3.18 -5.33 -2.99
C LYS A 127 -3.98 -5.09 -1.72
N SER A 128 -5.23 -4.70 -1.90
CA SER A 128 -6.21 -4.53 -0.83
C SER A 128 -7.48 -5.31 -1.14
N GLY A 129 -8.07 -5.93 -0.12
CA GLY A 129 -9.38 -6.57 -0.23
C GLY A 129 -10.56 -5.60 -0.10
N ILE A 130 -10.34 -4.30 0.17
CA ILE A 130 -11.36 -3.26 0.20
C ILE A 130 -10.84 -2.01 -0.52
N ASP A 131 -10.26 -1.05 0.20
CA ASP A 131 -9.84 0.26 -0.32
C ASP A 131 -8.32 0.48 -0.21
N ILE A 132 -7.76 1.23 -1.16
CA ILE A 132 -6.41 1.80 -1.09
C ILE A 132 -6.54 3.32 -1.11
N GLU A 133 -6.06 4.00 -0.06
CA GLU A 133 -6.14 5.46 0.07
C GLU A 133 -4.78 6.07 0.42
N ALA A 134 -4.36 7.08 -0.33
CA ALA A 134 -3.14 7.85 -0.08
C ALA A 134 -3.42 9.36 -0.04
N GLY A 135 -2.93 10.03 1.00
CA GLY A 135 -2.98 11.50 1.11
C GLY A 135 -2.11 12.24 0.08
N LEU A 136 -1.26 11.53 -0.65
CA LEU A 136 -0.49 12.01 -1.80
C LEU A 136 -0.65 11.07 -2.99
N GLY A 137 0.34 10.21 -3.27
CA GLY A 137 0.37 9.38 -4.47
C GLY A 137 0.49 7.89 -4.16
N ILE A 138 0.12 7.06 -5.13
CA ILE A 138 0.26 5.60 -5.08
C ILE A 138 1.15 5.17 -6.25
N GLU A 139 2.24 4.47 -5.97
CA GLU A 139 3.19 3.99 -6.98
C GLU A 139 3.50 2.51 -6.78
N SER A 140 3.39 1.72 -7.84
CA SER A 140 3.68 0.29 -7.85
C SER A 140 4.56 -0.05 -9.04
N GLY A 141 5.63 -0.82 -8.81
CA GLY A 141 6.44 -1.39 -9.89
C GLY A 141 5.77 -2.55 -10.63
N GLU A 142 4.57 -2.95 -10.21
CA GLU A 142 3.76 -3.99 -10.83
C GLU A 142 2.29 -3.54 -10.93
N GLY A 143 1.36 -4.21 -10.26
CA GLY A 143 -0.06 -3.85 -10.24
C GLY A 143 -0.48 -3.07 -8.98
N ILE A 144 -1.60 -2.37 -9.09
CA ILE A 144 -2.36 -1.85 -7.95
C ILE A 144 -3.77 -2.44 -8.04
N GLN A 145 -4.20 -3.14 -6.99
CA GLN A 145 -5.49 -3.83 -6.99
C GLN A 145 -6.26 -3.58 -5.69
N ALA A 146 -7.51 -3.12 -5.82
CA ALA A 146 -8.46 -2.99 -4.71
C ALA A 146 -9.82 -3.60 -5.10
N LYS A 147 -10.53 -4.23 -4.17
CA LYS A 147 -11.89 -4.75 -4.47
C LYS A 147 -12.97 -3.66 -4.45
N ARG A 148 -12.69 -2.50 -3.88
CA ARG A 148 -13.53 -1.31 -3.92
C ARG A 148 -12.75 -0.18 -4.56
N ASN A 149 -12.29 0.81 -3.81
CA ASN A 149 -11.80 2.05 -4.39
C ASN A 149 -10.27 2.16 -4.31
N ILE A 150 -9.70 2.90 -5.25
CA ILE A 150 -8.32 3.38 -5.20
C ILE A 150 -8.35 4.90 -5.25
N LYS A 151 -7.85 5.56 -4.22
CA LYS A 151 -7.89 7.03 -4.09
C LYS A 151 -6.52 7.61 -3.75
N ALA A 152 -6.10 8.61 -4.51
CA ALA A 152 -4.89 9.37 -4.25
C ALA A 152 -5.12 10.87 -4.46
N ALA A 153 -4.60 11.71 -3.57
CA ALA A 153 -4.72 13.17 -3.71
C ALA A 153 -3.90 13.75 -4.89
N THR A 154 -2.92 13.00 -5.41
CA THR A 154 -2.08 13.39 -6.55
C THR A 154 -2.16 12.33 -7.65
N ASP A 155 -1.13 11.50 -7.82
CA ASP A 155 -1.05 10.53 -8.91
C ASP A 155 -1.25 9.07 -8.46
N ILE A 156 -1.78 8.26 -9.36
CA ILE A 156 -1.77 6.79 -9.26
C ILE A 156 -0.95 6.23 -10.42
N ARG A 157 0.13 5.49 -10.13
CA ARG A 157 1.06 4.96 -11.13
C ARG A 157 1.34 3.48 -10.91
N ALA A 158 1.18 2.68 -11.96
CA ALA A 158 1.52 1.26 -11.95
C ALA A 158 2.29 0.87 -13.22
N GLU A 159 3.35 0.09 -13.07
CA GLU A 159 4.16 -0.38 -14.21
C GLU A 159 3.62 -1.66 -14.87
N LYS A 160 2.47 -2.18 -14.39
CA LYS A 160 1.62 -3.12 -15.13
C LYS A 160 0.18 -2.67 -15.23
N ARG A 161 -0.65 -2.85 -14.19
CA ARG A 161 -2.12 -2.69 -14.27
C ARG A 161 -2.69 -1.97 -13.05
N ILE A 162 -3.81 -1.28 -13.22
CA ILE A 162 -4.57 -0.68 -12.11
C ILE A 162 -5.99 -1.24 -12.15
N GLU A 163 -6.44 -1.88 -11.07
CA GLU A 163 -7.70 -2.61 -11.00
C GLU A 163 -8.50 -2.27 -9.73
N ALA A 164 -9.72 -1.77 -9.90
CA ALA A 164 -10.62 -1.45 -8.81
C ALA A 164 -12.02 -2.06 -9.05
N GLY A 165 -12.62 -2.67 -8.02
CA GLY A 165 -14.03 -3.09 -8.09
C GLY A 165 -15.04 -1.95 -7.90
N GLY A 166 -14.57 -0.76 -7.55
CA GLY A 166 -15.34 0.48 -7.36
C GLY A 166 -14.73 1.62 -8.15
N ASP A 167 -14.52 2.77 -7.52
CA ASP A 167 -14.01 3.98 -8.16
C ASP A 167 -12.47 4.05 -8.16
N ILE A 168 -11.90 4.72 -9.16
CA ILE A 168 -10.49 5.16 -9.16
C ILE A 168 -10.47 6.68 -9.24
N GLU A 169 -9.87 7.31 -8.24
CA GLU A 169 -9.83 8.77 -8.10
C GLU A 169 -8.38 9.23 -7.86
N ALA A 170 -7.88 10.07 -8.75
CA ALA A 170 -6.58 10.74 -8.60
C ALA A 170 -6.77 12.26 -8.68
N GLY A 171 -6.12 13.00 -7.79
CA GLY A 171 -6.19 14.46 -7.86
C GLY A 171 -5.52 15.03 -9.11
N TRP A 172 -4.49 14.38 -9.66
CA TRP A 172 -3.74 14.85 -10.83
C TRP A 172 -3.86 13.91 -12.03
N GLY A 173 -3.15 12.78 -12.04
CA GLY A 173 -3.09 11.88 -13.18
C GLY A 173 -3.11 10.40 -12.80
N ILE A 174 -3.49 9.56 -13.76
CA ILE A 174 -3.48 8.10 -13.62
C ILE A 174 -2.66 7.51 -14.76
N ARG A 175 -1.66 6.70 -14.43
CA ARG A 175 -0.83 6.02 -15.42
C ARG A 175 -0.74 4.53 -15.13
N SER A 176 -1.06 3.74 -16.14
CA SER A 176 -0.71 2.33 -16.21
C SER A 176 0.08 2.03 -17.48
N VAL A 177 1.05 1.12 -17.41
CA VAL A 177 1.81 0.67 -18.59
C VAL A 177 0.98 -0.25 -19.47
N LEU A 178 0.10 -1.07 -18.86
CA LEU A 178 -0.91 -1.85 -19.54
C LEU A 178 -2.26 -1.16 -19.31
N TYR A 179 -3.25 -1.86 -18.75
CA TYR A 179 -4.62 -1.39 -18.68
C TYR A 179 -5.01 -0.77 -17.32
N ILE A 180 -6.05 0.04 -17.37
CA ILE A 180 -6.77 0.53 -16.19
C ILE A 180 -8.18 -0.08 -16.25
N SER A 181 -8.68 -0.62 -15.15
CA SER A 181 -10.04 -1.16 -15.07
C SER A 181 -10.68 -0.78 -13.75
N CYS A 182 -11.84 -0.15 -13.81
CA CYS A 182 -12.73 0.02 -12.68
C CYS A 182 -14.17 -0.32 -13.04
N GLU A 183 -14.93 -0.90 -12.10
CA GLU A 183 -16.38 -1.12 -12.31
C GLU A 183 -17.21 0.11 -11.95
N GLY A 184 -16.62 1.06 -11.23
CA GLY A 184 -17.19 2.35 -10.89
C GLY A 184 -16.74 3.45 -11.84
N THR A 185 -16.55 4.63 -11.27
CA THR A 185 -16.13 5.83 -11.97
C THR A 185 -14.62 5.98 -12.00
N LEU A 186 -14.14 6.67 -13.02
CA LEU A 186 -12.75 7.06 -13.17
C LEU A 186 -12.68 8.58 -13.13
N SER A 187 -11.74 9.12 -12.35
CA SER A 187 -11.51 10.56 -12.32
C SER A 187 -10.04 10.90 -12.11
N ALA A 188 -9.57 11.84 -12.92
CA ALA A 188 -8.29 12.52 -12.77
C ALA A 188 -8.48 13.99 -13.15
N GLN A 189 -7.71 14.94 -12.62
CA GLN A 189 -7.82 16.34 -13.07
C GLN A 189 -7.20 16.56 -14.45
N TYR A 190 -6.11 15.84 -14.74
CA TYR A 190 -5.31 16.01 -15.95
C TYR A 190 -5.37 14.73 -16.80
N GLY A 191 -4.22 14.10 -17.04
CA GLY A 191 -4.09 13.01 -18.00
C GLY A 191 -4.27 11.62 -17.41
N ILE A 192 -4.92 10.77 -18.20
CA ILE A 192 -5.02 9.32 -17.98
C ILE A 192 -4.29 8.61 -19.12
N PHE A 193 -3.42 7.67 -18.76
CA PHE A 193 -2.53 6.95 -19.69
C PHE A 193 -2.59 5.44 -19.46
N ALA A 194 -2.84 4.66 -20.51
CA ALA A 194 -2.81 3.20 -20.49
C ALA A 194 -2.20 2.63 -21.80
N GLY A 195 -1.36 1.60 -21.69
CA GLY A 195 -0.80 0.88 -22.85
C GLY A 195 0.53 1.42 -23.39
N ALA A 196 1.24 2.25 -22.64
CA ALA A 196 2.55 2.76 -23.02
C ALA A 196 3.65 1.77 -22.59
N CYS A 197 3.79 0.67 -23.33
CA CYS A 197 4.69 -0.43 -22.99
C CYS A 197 5.96 -0.46 -23.87
N THR A 198 7.11 -0.68 -23.24
CA THR A 198 8.42 -0.77 -23.92
C THR A 198 8.93 -2.20 -24.10
N TRP A 199 8.34 -3.16 -23.39
CA TRP A 199 8.80 -4.55 -23.32
C TRP A 199 7.80 -5.55 -23.93
N LYS A 200 6.60 -5.09 -24.31
CA LYS A 200 5.56 -5.86 -24.98
C LYS A 200 5.00 -5.09 -26.15
N VAL A 201 4.85 -5.76 -27.29
CA VAL A 201 4.10 -5.22 -28.44
C VAL A 201 2.61 -5.37 -28.15
N ILE A 202 1.89 -4.24 -28.16
CA ILE A 202 0.43 -4.22 -28.00
C ILE A 202 -0.19 -4.07 -29.40
N PRO A 203 -0.91 -5.09 -29.92
CA PRO A 203 -1.42 -5.08 -31.29
C PRO A 203 -2.38 -3.92 -31.55
N SER A 204 -2.29 -3.21 -32.68
CA SER A 204 -3.22 -2.13 -33.03
C SER A 204 -4.62 -2.60 -33.41
N ASP A 205 -4.80 -3.89 -33.68
CA ASP A 205 -6.12 -4.49 -33.94
C ASP A 205 -6.89 -4.67 -32.62
N ASP A 206 -7.92 -3.85 -32.41
CA ASP A 206 -8.74 -3.83 -31.19
C ASP A 206 -9.58 -5.10 -30.97
N SER A 207 -9.68 -5.99 -31.97
CA SER A 207 -10.39 -7.27 -31.85
C SER A 207 -9.59 -8.34 -31.10
N LEU A 208 -8.27 -8.16 -30.99
CA LEU A 208 -7.38 -9.09 -30.30
C LEU A 208 -7.43 -8.89 -28.78
N LEU A 209 -7.39 -9.99 -28.02
CA LEU A 209 -7.46 -9.96 -26.56
C LEU A 209 -6.32 -9.14 -25.96
N GLU A 210 -5.12 -9.24 -26.53
CA GLU A 210 -3.92 -8.54 -26.10
C GLU A 210 -4.02 -7.02 -26.27
N ALA A 211 -4.90 -6.52 -27.13
CA ALA A 211 -5.18 -5.09 -27.25
C ALA A 211 -5.86 -4.53 -26.00
N ASN A 212 -6.37 -5.37 -25.10
CA ASN A 212 -6.89 -4.93 -23.81
C ASN A 212 -5.83 -4.24 -22.96
N ASP A 213 -4.55 -4.49 -23.18
CA ASP A 213 -3.45 -3.83 -22.46
C ASP A 213 -3.33 -2.33 -22.75
N ARG A 214 -4.08 -1.76 -23.70
CA ARG A 214 -4.20 -0.29 -23.84
C ARG A 214 -5.56 0.27 -23.45
N LYS A 215 -6.46 -0.58 -22.93
CA LYS A 215 -7.83 -0.17 -22.62
C LYS A 215 -7.93 0.43 -21.22
N ILE A 216 -8.84 1.37 -21.10
CA ILE A 216 -9.25 2.01 -19.86
C ILE A 216 -10.73 1.70 -19.71
N PHE A 217 -11.04 0.70 -18.89
CA PHE A 217 -12.42 0.31 -18.61
C PHE A 217 -12.92 1.06 -17.39
N CYS A 218 -14.07 1.71 -17.53
CA CYS A 218 -14.80 2.29 -16.41
C CYS A 218 -16.30 2.24 -16.68
N ARG A 219 -17.15 2.40 -15.67
CA ARG A 219 -18.57 2.71 -15.90
C ARG A 219 -18.70 4.09 -16.54
N LYS A 220 -17.97 5.07 -16.00
CA LYS A 220 -17.97 6.45 -16.49
C LYS A 220 -16.70 7.21 -16.10
N LEU A 221 -16.13 7.94 -17.05
CA LEU A 221 -15.09 8.94 -16.82
C LEU A 221 -15.78 10.25 -16.37
N LEU A 222 -15.56 10.66 -15.11
CA LEU A 222 -16.17 11.86 -14.55
C LEU A 222 -15.38 13.13 -14.82
N SER A 223 -14.05 13.03 -14.83
CA SER A 223 -13.16 14.15 -15.10
C SER A 223 -11.80 13.67 -15.60
N GLY A 224 -11.11 14.56 -16.32
CA GLY A 224 -9.79 14.30 -16.90
C GLY A 224 -9.89 13.97 -18.38
N GLU A 225 -8.72 13.76 -19.00
CA GLU A 225 -8.60 13.44 -20.41
C GLU A 225 -7.77 12.16 -20.58
N VAL A 226 -8.27 11.22 -21.38
CA VAL A 226 -7.47 10.08 -21.82
C VAL A 226 -6.52 10.55 -22.90
N LEU A 227 -5.27 10.81 -22.53
CA LEU A 227 -4.23 11.31 -23.44
C LEU A 227 -3.55 10.18 -24.21
N TYR A 228 -3.61 8.95 -23.70
CA TYR A 228 -3.13 7.76 -24.38
C TYR A 228 -3.85 6.50 -23.87
N GLY A 229 -4.25 5.63 -24.79
CA GLY A 229 -5.07 4.45 -24.50
C GLY A 229 -6.46 4.57 -25.13
N ILE A 230 -7.30 3.56 -24.91
CA ILE A 230 -8.67 3.50 -25.45
C ILE A 230 -9.65 3.45 -24.28
N LEU A 231 -10.44 4.50 -24.12
CA LEU A 231 -11.53 4.53 -23.16
C LEU A 231 -12.66 3.60 -23.61
N VAL A 232 -13.12 2.76 -22.70
CA VAL A 232 -14.29 1.89 -22.89
C VAL A 232 -15.21 2.06 -21.71
N GLU A 233 -16.24 2.88 -21.88
CA GLU A 233 -17.30 3.06 -20.90
C GLU A 233 -18.35 1.94 -21.03
N LYS A 234 -18.79 1.37 -19.91
CA LYS A 234 -19.92 0.44 -19.86
C LYS A 234 -21.12 1.15 -19.24
N GLU A 235 -22.11 1.48 -20.08
CA GLU A 235 -23.40 1.95 -19.59
C GLU A 235 -24.13 0.81 -18.87
N ASN A 236 -24.63 1.12 -17.67
CA ASN A 236 -25.74 0.38 -17.05
C ASN A 236 -27.01 1.19 -17.27
#